data_AF-Q28FI8-F1
#
_entry.id   AF-Q28FI8-F1
#
_cell.length_a   1.000
_cell.length_b   1.000
_cell.length_c   1.000
_cell.angle_alpha   90.00
_cell.angle_beta   90.00
_cell.angle_gamma   90.00
#
_symmetry.space_group_name_H-M   'P 1'
#
loop_
_entity.id
_entity.type
_entity.pdbx_description
1 polymer ?
#
loop_
_entity_poly.entity_id
_entity_poly.type
_entity_poly.pdbx_seq_one_letter_code
_entity_poly.pdbx_strand_id
1 'polypeptide(L)'
;MLGYLAAAALCLAAVLLMRLDHLPLVDIPGLGYIFPQQCELSEGRLMSKEELSVYDGGPGSSGIYLAILGQVFDVHKGSKHYGPGGSYSFFAGKDASRAYMTGDFTEKGLVDDVTELSPLQMLHLHNWLSFYQQNYITIGKLTGRFYDESGNPTKALEDALKVIDIGLKLKEEREEENKQFPPCNSEWSSESKRVWCSKNSGGIQRDWVGVPRKMYTAGTNGYRCVCVRNFGPPSEQPDSTEHNDRGDLDNPMLHEYEDCNPLFEWCFLKNGT
;
A
#
# COMPACT_ATOMS: atom_id res chain seq x y z
N MET A 1 -3.01 -20.90 49.75
CA MET A 1 -4.20 -21.53 49.11
C MET A 1 -5.45 -20.65 49.08
N LEU A 2 -5.60 -19.68 50.00
CA LEU A 2 -6.78 -18.79 50.03
C LEU A 2 -6.97 -17.93 48.75
N GLY A 3 -5.90 -17.53 48.07
CA GLY A 3 -5.99 -16.63 46.89
C GLY A 3 -6.60 -17.27 45.63
N TYR A 4 -6.40 -18.57 45.40
CA TYR A 4 -6.95 -19.25 44.22
C TYR A 4 -8.47 -19.43 44.32
N LEU A 5 -8.99 -19.65 45.53
CA LEU A 5 -10.43 -19.75 45.75
C LEU A 5 -11.13 -18.41 45.51
N ALA A 6 -10.49 -17.28 45.87
CA ALA A 6 -11.03 -15.94 45.60
C ALA A 6 -11.09 -15.62 44.10
N ALA A 7 -10.04 -15.96 43.34
CA ALA A 7 -10.01 -15.74 41.89
C ALA A 7 -11.04 -16.61 41.14
N ALA A 8 -11.19 -17.88 41.55
CA ALA A 8 -12.19 -18.78 40.97
C ALA A 8 -13.63 -18.33 41.27
N ALA A 9 -13.89 -17.85 42.49
CA ALA A 9 -15.19 -17.31 42.87
C ALA A 9 -15.55 -16.04 42.06
N LEU A 10 -14.58 -15.14 41.83
CA LEU A 10 -14.77 -13.95 40.99
C LEU A 10 -15.06 -14.31 39.53
N CYS A 11 -14.35 -15.29 38.96
CA CYS A 11 -14.61 -15.75 37.60
C CYS A 11 -15.99 -16.41 37.45
N LEU A 12 -16.39 -17.26 38.39
CA LEU A 12 -17.71 -17.91 38.35
C LEU A 12 -18.83 -16.89 38.52
N ALA A 13 -18.68 -15.90 39.40
CA ALA A 13 -19.64 -14.81 39.56
C ALA A 13 -19.77 -13.98 38.27
N ALA A 14 -18.65 -13.64 37.61
CA ALA A 14 -18.68 -12.93 36.33
C ALA A 14 -19.39 -13.74 35.24
N VAL A 15 -19.13 -15.05 35.13
CA VAL A 15 -19.81 -15.92 34.15
C VAL A 15 -21.30 -16.08 34.46
N LEU A 16 -21.69 -16.19 35.74
CA LEU A 16 -23.09 -16.27 36.15
C LEU A 16 -23.84 -14.95 35.92
N LEU A 17 -23.22 -13.80 36.18
CA LEU A 17 -23.80 -12.49 35.88
C LEU A 17 -23.95 -12.27 34.37
N MET A 18 -22.95 -12.70 33.57
CA MET A 18 -23.06 -12.69 32.10
C MET A 18 -24.11 -13.66 31.56
N ARG A 19 -24.52 -14.67 32.32
CA ARG A 19 -25.59 -15.62 31.93
C ARG A 19 -26.98 -15.15 32.37
N LEU A 20 -27.08 -14.23 33.33
CA LEU A 20 -28.38 -13.75 33.82
C LEU A 20 -28.93 -12.60 32.99
N ASP A 21 -28.07 -11.74 32.45
CA ASP A 21 -28.50 -10.61 31.64
C ASP A 21 -28.12 -10.87 30.18
N HIS A 22 -29.13 -11.22 29.36
CA HIS A 22 -29.05 -11.25 27.91
C HIS A 22 -28.87 -9.83 27.33
N LEU A 23 -27.80 -9.14 27.70
CA LEU A 23 -27.40 -7.88 27.10
C LEU A 23 -26.50 -8.18 25.90
N PRO A 24 -26.93 -7.84 24.67
CA PRO A 24 -26.14 -8.09 23.47
C PRO A 24 -24.84 -7.28 23.52
N LEU A 25 -23.79 -7.85 22.93
CA LEU A 25 -22.37 -7.48 23.04
C LEU A 25 -21.99 -6.05 22.58
N VAL A 26 -22.99 -5.23 22.25
CA VAL A 26 -22.83 -3.89 21.67
C VAL A 26 -22.65 -2.79 22.72
N ASP A 27 -23.03 -3.04 23.98
CA ASP A 27 -22.98 -2.02 25.05
C ASP A 27 -21.78 -2.18 26.00
N ILE A 28 -20.64 -2.71 25.51
CA ILE A 28 -19.38 -2.72 26.29
C ILE A 28 -18.60 -1.42 25.97
N PRO A 29 -18.47 -0.47 26.92
CA PRO A 29 -17.71 0.75 26.72
C PRO A 29 -16.24 0.41 26.47
N GLY A 30 -15.71 0.83 25.34
CA GLY A 30 -14.31 0.60 24.96
C GLY A 30 -14.09 -0.46 23.87
N LEU A 31 -15.10 -1.30 23.58
CA LEU A 31 -14.98 -2.32 22.52
C LEU A 31 -14.92 -1.71 21.11
N GLY A 32 -15.46 -0.50 20.94
CA GLY A 32 -15.38 0.28 19.69
C GLY A 32 -13.96 0.70 19.30
N TYR A 33 -12.97 0.60 20.19
CA TYR A 33 -11.55 0.87 19.87
C TYR A 33 -10.79 -0.37 19.36
N ILE A 34 -11.37 -1.57 19.49
CA ILE A 34 -10.70 -2.84 19.12
C ILE A 34 -11.05 -3.28 17.70
N PHE A 35 -12.11 -2.75 17.11
CA PHE A 35 -12.41 -2.93 15.69
C PHE A 35 -11.93 -1.69 14.92
N PRO A 36 -10.78 -1.74 14.22
CA PRO A 36 -10.47 -0.70 13.25
C PRO A 36 -11.62 -0.67 12.25
N GLN A 37 -12.22 0.51 12.11
CA GLN A 37 -13.27 0.90 11.17
C GLN A 37 -13.42 -0.17 10.08
N GLN A 38 -14.47 -1.00 10.18
CA GLN A 38 -14.92 -1.73 9.00
C GLN A 38 -15.01 -0.67 7.90
N CYS A 39 -14.41 -0.96 6.73
CA CYS A 39 -14.50 -0.11 5.56
C CYS A 39 -15.99 0.21 5.36
N GLU A 40 -16.46 1.36 5.86
CA GLU A 40 -17.87 1.72 5.83
C GLU A 40 -18.15 1.98 4.35
N LEU A 41 -18.60 0.94 3.67
CA LEU A 41 -19.10 0.97 2.31
C LEU A 41 -20.33 1.89 2.32
N SER A 42 -20.10 3.19 2.15
CA SER A 42 -21.08 4.27 2.34
C SER A 42 -22.47 3.93 1.79
N GLU A 43 -23.52 4.22 2.56
CA GLU A 43 -24.94 4.15 2.15
C GLU A 43 -25.32 5.28 1.18
N GLY A 44 -24.54 5.46 0.12
CA GLY A 44 -24.82 6.44 -0.92
C GLY A 44 -25.77 5.90 -2.01
N ARG A 45 -26.13 6.76 -2.96
CA ARG A 45 -26.98 6.41 -4.10
C ARG A 45 -26.30 5.38 -5.02
N LEU A 46 -27.10 4.45 -5.55
CA LEU A 46 -26.68 3.59 -6.66
C LEU A 46 -26.80 4.35 -7.98
N MET A 47 -25.79 4.22 -8.82
CA MET A 47 -25.69 4.92 -10.10
C MET A 47 -25.26 3.94 -11.19
N SER A 48 -25.90 3.99 -12.36
CA SER A 48 -25.45 3.23 -13.53
C SER A 48 -24.28 3.92 -14.25
N LYS A 49 -23.61 3.23 -15.17
CA LYS A 49 -22.55 3.84 -16.01
C LYS A 49 -23.08 5.02 -16.84
N GLU A 50 -24.29 4.87 -17.39
CA GLU A 50 -24.97 5.89 -18.17
C GLU A 50 -25.31 7.10 -17.31
N GLU A 51 -25.83 6.88 -16.09
CA GLU A 51 -26.10 7.96 -15.15
C GLU A 51 -24.81 8.69 -14.73
N LEU A 52 -23.73 7.95 -14.46
CA LEU A 52 -22.44 8.55 -14.10
C LEU A 52 -21.87 9.40 -15.22
N SER A 53 -22.04 8.98 -16.48
CA SER A 53 -21.51 9.69 -17.66
C SER A 53 -22.07 11.11 -17.83
N VAL A 54 -23.22 11.42 -17.22
CA VAL A 54 -23.84 12.77 -17.25
C VAL A 54 -23.08 13.78 -16.36
N TYR A 55 -22.20 13.29 -15.48
CA TYR A 55 -21.41 14.11 -14.55
C TYR A 55 -19.95 14.26 -15.00
N ASP A 56 -19.73 14.53 -16.29
CA ASP A 56 -18.40 14.68 -16.91
C ASP A 56 -17.80 16.10 -16.76
N GLY A 57 -18.60 17.06 -16.31
CA GLY A 57 -18.21 18.46 -16.16
C GLY A 57 -18.26 19.29 -17.45
N GLY A 58 -18.68 18.70 -18.56
CA GLY A 58 -18.88 19.39 -19.84
C GLY A 58 -20.05 20.38 -19.82
N PRO A 59 -20.24 21.14 -20.92
CA PRO A 59 -21.39 22.03 -21.06
C PRO A 59 -22.72 21.27 -20.88
N GLY A 60 -23.51 21.67 -19.90
CA GLY A 60 -24.79 21.00 -19.58
C GLY A 60 -24.68 19.83 -18.59
N SER A 61 -23.47 19.50 -18.12
CA SER A 61 -23.27 18.51 -17.05
C SER A 61 -23.93 18.94 -15.75
N SER A 62 -24.46 17.97 -14.99
CA SER A 62 -25.06 18.21 -13.67
C SER A 62 -24.02 18.33 -12.54
N GLY A 63 -22.74 18.10 -12.82
CA GLY A 63 -21.66 18.13 -11.84
C GLY A 63 -20.36 17.58 -12.41
N ILE A 64 -19.41 17.20 -11.55
CA ILE A 64 -18.20 16.49 -11.98
C ILE A 64 -17.99 15.33 -11.02
N TYR A 65 -18.38 14.12 -11.42
CA TYR A 65 -18.22 12.92 -10.62
C TYR A 65 -17.19 12.01 -11.28
N LEU A 66 -16.57 11.15 -10.48
CA LEU A 66 -15.78 10.04 -10.98
C LEU A 66 -15.99 8.82 -10.10
N ALA A 67 -15.61 7.66 -10.61
CA ALA A 67 -15.61 6.42 -9.85
C ALA A 67 -14.22 5.78 -9.79
N ILE A 68 -13.95 5.11 -8.67
CA ILE A 68 -12.77 4.29 -8.45
C ILE A 68 -13.16 3.10 -7.58
N LEU A 69 -12.82 1.89 -8.03
CA LEU A 69 -13.32 0.63 -7.46
C LEU A 69 -14.84 0.64 -7.24
N GLY A 70 -15.57 1.27 -8.16
CA GLY A 70 -17.01 1.44 -8.14
C GLY A 70 -17.54 2.43 -7.10
N GLN A 71 -16.71 3.09 -6.29
CA GLN A 71 -17.17 4.15 -5.38
C GLN A 71 -17.20 5.49 -6.12
N VAL A 72 -18.32 6.20 -6.04
CA VAL A 72 -18.57 7.45 -6.78
C VAL A 72 -18.33 8.65 -5.88
N PHE A 73 -17.54 9.60 -6.36
CA PHE A 73 -17.17 10.82 -5.64
C PHE A 73 -17.54 12.07 -6.42
N ASP A 74 -18.03 13.08 -5.72
CA ASP A 74 -18.16 14.44 -6.25
C ASP A 74 -16.82 15.17 -6.20
N VAL A 75 -16.24 15.38 -7.37
CA VAL A 75 -14.96 16.06 -7.56
C VAL A 75 -15.10 17.49 -8.08
N HIS A 76 -16.30 18.09 -7.97
CA HIS A 76 -16.55 19.48 -8.36
C HIS A 76 -15.62 20.48 -7.65
N LYS A 77 -15.29 20.25 -6.37
CA LYS A 77 -14.28 21.03 -5.62
C LYS A 77 -12.92 21.07 -6.32
N GLY A 78 -12.59 20.03 -7.09
CA GLY A 78 -11.39 19.89 -7.90
C GLY A 78 -11.58 20.26 -9.37
N SER A 79 -12.57 21.07 -9.73
CA SER A 79 -12.93 21.39 -11.14
C SER A 79 -11.75 21.87 -12.01
N LYS A 80 -10.75 22.55 -11.44
CA LYS A 80 -9.51 22.91 -12.16
C LYS A 80 -8.72 21.71 -12.70
N HIS A 81 -8.91 20.53 -12.12
CA HIS A 81 -8.25 19.28 -12.48
C HIS A 81 -9.17 18.39 -13.32
N TYR A 82 -10.43 18.23 -12.90
CA TYR A 82 -11.37 17.26 -13.50
C TYR A 82 -12.36 17.89 -14.48
N GLY A 83 -12.53 19.21 -14.47
CA GLY A 83 -13.38 19.91 -15.42
C GLY A 83 -12.74 20.04 -16.81
N PRO A 84 -13.49 20.57 -17.81
CA PRO A 84 -13.02 20.71 -19.18
C PRO A 84 -11.68 21.44 -19.27
N GLY A 85 -10.72 20.84 -19.98
CA GLY A 85 -9.36 21.36 -20.11
C GLY A 85 -8.42 21.07 -18.93
N GLY A 86 -8.94 20.49 -17.84
CA GLY A 86 -8.12 20.02 -16.72
C GLY A 86 -7.31 18.78 -17.07
N SER A 87 -6.14 18.63 -16.44
CA SER A 87 -5.20 17.53 -16.69
C SER A 87 -5.72 16.14 -16.28
N TYR A 88 -6.84 16.08 -15.57
CA TYR A 88 -7.48 14.85 -15.09
C TYR A 88 -8.92 14.73 -15.60
N SER A 89 -9.30 15.53 -16.59
CA SER A 89 -10.67 15.55 -17.15
C SER A 89 -11.13 14.21 -17.72
N PHE A 90 -10.21 13.37 -18.19
CA PHE A 90 -10.51 12.02 -18.69
C PHE A 90 -11.06 11.06 -17.62
N PHE A 91 -10.93 11.38 -16.33
CA PHE A 91 -11.53 10.59 -15.25
C PHE A 91 -13.00 10.95 -14.96
N ALA A 92 -13.46 12.12 -15.42
CA ALA A 92 -14.82 12.57 -15.13
C ALA A 92 -15.86 11.70 -15.85
N GLY A 93 -16.98 11.44 -15.17
CA GLY A 93 -18.12 10.69 -15.67
C GLY A 93 -17.88 9.17 -15.86
N LYS A 94 -16.83 8.59 -15.28
CA LYS A 94 -16.53 7.16 -15.45
C LYS A 94 -15.78 6.53 -14.27
N ASP A 95 -15.77 5.19 -14.25
CA ASP A 95 -14.80 4.41 -13.48
C ASP A 95 -13.63 4.03 -14.40
N ALA A 96 -12.48 4.63 -14.15
CA ALA A 96 -11.24 4.38 -14.87
C ALA A 96 -10.15 3.88 -13.92
N SER A 97 -10.53 2.99 -12.99
CA SER A 97 -9.64 2.37 -12.00
C SER A 97 -8.32 1.85 -12.60
N ARG A 98 -8.35 1.27 -13.81
CA ARG A 98 -7.14 0.76 -14.47
C ARG A 98 -6.13 1.86 -14.83
N ALA A 99 -6.61 3.02 -15.29
CA ALA A 99 -5.77 4.11 -15.77
C ALA A 99 -4.89 4.72 -14.67
N TYR A 100 -5.31 4.66 -13.41
CA TYR A 100 -4.50 5.14 -12.27
C TYR A 100 -3.15 4.42 -12.17
N MET A 101 -3.11 3.12 -12.50
CA MET A 101 -1.91 2.28 -12.35
C MET A 101 -1.14 2.06 -13.64
N THR A 102 -1.80 2.21 -14.79
CA THR A 102 -1.19 1.99 -16.10
C THR A 102 -0.71 3.28 -16.76
N GLY A 103 -1.28 4.43 -16.41
CA GLY A 103 -1.03 5.68 -17.13
C GLY A 103 -1.56 5.69 -18.57
N ASP A 104 -2.34 4.68 -18.97
CA ASP A 104 -3.02 4.64 -20.25
C ASP A 104 -4.33 5.44 -20.16
N PHE A 105 -4.30 6.68 -20.66
CA PHE A 105 -5.45 7.57 -20.71
C PHE A 105 -6.21 7.50 -22.05
N THR A 106 -5.94 6.48 -22.87
CA THR A 106 -6.79 6.18 -24.03
C THR A 106 -8.06 5.45 -23.59
N GLU A 107 -9.06 5.37 -24.48
CA GLU A 107 -10.31 4.63 -24.20
C GLU A 107 -10.09 3.17 -23.77
N LYS A 108 -8.95 2.56 -24.12
CA LYS A 108 -8.62 1.19 -23.70
C LYS A 108 -8.17 1.11 -22.23
N GLY A 109 -7.54 2.17 -21.72
CA GLY A 109 -7.08 2.26 -20.33
C GLY A 109 -8.10 2.88 -19.39
N LEU A 110 -9.01 3.72 -19.91
CA LEU A 110 -10.10 4.36 -19.16
C LEU A 110 -11.27 3.40 -18.85
N VAL A 111 -10.95 2.28 -18.19
CA VAL A 111 -11.89 1.20 -17.85
C VAL A 111 -11.78 0.79 -16.39
N ASP A 112 -12.81 0.08 -15.90
CA ASP A 112 -12.92 -0.42 -14.53
C ASP A 112 -12.21 -1.78 -14.31
N ASP A 113 -11.68 -2.41 -15.36
CA ASP A 113 -11.04 -3.72 -15.25
C ASP A 113 -9.63 -3.65 -14.65
N VAL A 114 -9.49 -4.20 -13.45
CA VAL A 114 -8.26 -4.22 -12.67
C VAL A 114 -7.62 -5.60 -12.54
N THR A 115 -8.15 -6.61 -13.25
CA THR A 115 -7.73 -8.02 -13.10
C THR A 115 -6.26 -8.27 -13.47
N GLU A 116 -5.68 -7.42 -14.32
CA GLU A 116 -4.27 -7.50 -14.74
C GLU A 116 -3.31 -6.71 -13.83
N LEU A 117 -3.81 -6.02 -12.80
CA LEU A 117 -2.97 -5.24 -11.89
C LEU A 117 -2.29 -6.14 -10.85
N SER A 118 -0.99 -5.90 -10.63
CA SER A 118 -0.23 -6.59 -9.58
C SER A 118 -0.73 -6.20 -8.17
N PRO A 119 -0.45 -7.01 -7.13
CA PRO A 119 -0.83 -6.69 -5.75
C PRO A 119 -0.35 -5.31 -5.27
N LEU A 120 0.87 -4.89 -5.61
CA LEU A 120 1.38 -3.57 -5.25
C LEU A 120 0.67 -2.43 -6.01
N GLN A 121 0.31 -2.65 -7.28
CA GLN A 121 -0.52 -1.70 -8.03
C GLN A 121 -1.93 -1.61 -7.44
N MET A 122 -2.53 -2.73 -7.03
CA MET A 122 -3.83 -2.73 -6.37
C MET A 122 -3.79 -2.00 -5.02
N LEU A 123 -2.71 -2.16 -4.24
CA LEU A 123 -2.52 -1.36 -3.03
C LEU A 123 -2.40 0.14 -3.34
N HIS A 124 -1.68 0.52 -4.40
CA HIS A 124 -1.59 1.91 -4.83
C HIS A 124 -2.94 2.46 -5.33
N LEU A 125 -3.74 1.64 -6.01
CA LEU A 125 -5.12 1.99 -6.40
C LEU A 125 -6.01 2.19 -5.17
N HIS A 126 -5.86 1.34 -4.15
CA HIS A 126 -6.55 1.51 -2.88
C HIS A 126 -6.15 2.82 -2.18
N ASN A 127 -4.88 3.24 -2.27
CA ASN A 127 -4.47 4.54 -1.74
C ASN A 127 -5.15 5.72 -2.45
N TRP A 128 -5.38 5.62 -3.77
CA TRP A 128 -6.20 6.60 -4.51
C TRP A 128 -7.65 6.60 -4.02
N LEU A 129 -8.25 5.43 -3.80
CA LEU A 129 -9.58 5.33 -3.23
C LEU A 129 -9.64 6.02 -1.85
N SER A 130 -8.69 5.74 -0.96
CA SER A 130 -8.60 6.40 0.36
C SER A 130 -8.41 7.92 0.24
N PHE A 131 -7.62 8.38 -0.74
CA PHE A 131 -7.49 9.81 -1.04
C PHE A 131 -8.84 10.43 -1.38
N TYR A 132 -9.65 9.80 -2.25
CA TYR A 132 -10.96 10.33 -2.59
C TYR A 132 -11.93 10.34 -1.41
N GLN A 133 -11.97 9.26 -0.64
CA GLN A 133 -12.80 9.16 0.59
C GLN A 133 -12.47 10.25 1.61
N GLN A 134 -11.20 10.67 1.70
CA GLN A 134 -10.77 11.71 2.66
C GLN A 134 -10.97 13.14 2.14
N ASN A 135 -10.96 13.36 0.82
CA ASN A 135 -10.85 14.71 0.24
C ASN A 135 -12.10 15.18 -0.50
N TYR A 136 -13.01 14.27 -0.84
CA TYR A 136 -14.18 14.52 -1.68
C TYR A 136 -15.44 13.92 -1.06
N ILE A 137 -16.60 14.39 -1.52
CA ILE A 137 -17.89 13.92 -1.02
C ILE A 137 -18.20 12.58 -1.69
N THR A 138 -18.44 11.54 -0.89
CA THR A 138 -18.92 10.25 -1.40
C THR A 138 -20.39 10.35 -1.78
N ILE A 139 -20.71 10.07 -3.04
CA ILE A 139 -22.08 10.10 -3.58
C ILE A 139 -22.73 8.72 -3.45
N GLY A 140 -21.97 7.66 -3.66
CA GLY A 140 -22.44 6.28 -3.51
C GLY A 140 -21.65 5.29 -4.35
N LYS A 141 -22.36 4.40 -5.05
CA LYS A 141 -21.77 3.23 -5.70
C LYS A 141 -22.23 3.13 -7.16
N LEU A 142 -21.29 2.77 -8.03
CA LEU A 142 -21.51 2.47 -9.44
C LEU A 142 -21.91 1.00 -9.58
N THR A 143 -23.12 0.73 -10.08
CA THR A 143 -23.57 -0.63 -10.39
C THR A 143 -22.81 -1.14 -11.62
N GLY A 144 -22.42 -2.42 -11.59
CA GLY A 144 -21.65 -3.06 -12.65
C GLY A 144 -20.57 -4.00 -12.10
N ARG A 145 -19.30 -3.69 -12.36
CA ARG A 145 -18.20 -4.62 -12.05
C ARG A 145 -18.02 -4.87 -10.56
N PHE A 146 -18.01 -3.83 -9.74
CA PHE A 146 -17.65 -3.91 -8.32
C PHE A 146 -18.85 -4.02 -7.38
N TYR A 147 -20.01 -3.49 -7.78
CA TYR A 147 -21.26 -3.58 -7.04
C TYR A 147 -22.39 -4.08 -7.93
N ASP A 148 -23.25 -4.95 -7.39
CA ASP A 148 -24.46 -5.39 -8.07
C ASP A 148 -25.55 -4.29 -8.06
N GLU A 149 -26.71 -4.59 -8.67
CA GLU A 149 -27.86 -3.67 -8.73
C GLU A 149 -28.47 -3.32 -7.37
N SER A 150 -28.11 -4.06 -6.32
CA SER A 150 -28.51 -3.79 -4.93
C SER A 150 -27.39 -3.09 -4.12
N GLY A 151 -26.25 -2.78 -4.75
CA GLY A 151 -25.12 -2.14 -4.09
C GLY A 151 -24.25 -3.08 -3.26
N ASN A 152 -24.43 -4.40 -3.39
CA ASN A 152 -23.61 -5.39 -2.70
C ASN A 152 -22.29 -5.62 -3.46
N PRO A 153 -21.18 -5.88 -2.77
CA PRO A 153 -19.93 -6.29 -3.39
C PRO A 153 -20.12 -7.49 -4.32
N THR A 154 -19.62 -7.35 -5.55
CA THR A 154 -19.52 -8.50 -6.46
C THR A 154 -18.30 -9.34 -6.14
N LYS A 155 -18.22 -10.51 -6.77
CA LYS A 155 -17.02 -11.35 -6.74
C LYS A 155 -15.76 -10.60 -7.21
N ALA A 156 -15.88 -9.73 -8.20
CA ALA A 156 -14.74 -8.96 -8.69
C ALA A 156 -14.22 -7.96 -7.66
N LEU A 157 -15.10 -7.33 -6.86
CA LEU A 157 -14.66 -6.48 -5.76
C LEU A 157 -14.03 -7.29 -4.63
N GLU A 158 -14.62 -8.43 -4.26
CA GLU A 158 -14.02 -9.32 -3.26
C GLU A 158 -12.62 -9.77 -3.66
N ASP A 159 -12.43 -10.14 -4.93
CA ASP A 159 -11.13 -10.58 -5.42
C ASP A 159 -10.14 -9.42 -5.52
N ALA A 160 -10.59 -8.22 -5.95
CA ALA A 160 -9.77 -7.01 -5.89
C ALA A 160 -9.29 -6.69 -4.46
N LEU A 161 -10.18 -6.79 -3.46
CA LEU A 161 -9.84 -6.57 -2.05
C LEU A 161 -8.85 -7.61 -1.51
N LYS A 162 -8.94 -8.88 -1.94
CA LYS A 162 -7.93 -9.90 -1.59
C LYS A 162 -6.56 -9.59 -2.20
N VAL A 163 -6.52 -9.09 -3.44
CA VAL A 163 -5.27 -8.69 -4.08
C VAL A 163 -4.66 -7.47 -3.37
N ILE A 164 -5.48 -6.56 -2.85
CA ILE A 164 -5.04 -5.45 -1.99
C ILE A 164 -4.42 -5.98 -0.68
N ASP A 165 -5.05 -6.95 -0.02
CA ASP A 165 -4.51 -7.60 1.20
C ASP A 165 -3.15 -8.27 0.94
N ILE A 166 -2.98 -8.95 -0.21
CA ILE A 166 -1.67 -9.46 -0.64
C ILE A 166 -0.68 -8.31 -0.83
N GLY A 167 -1.11 -7.22 -1.45
CA GLY A 167 -0.28 -6.02 -1.65
C GLY A 167 0.22 -5.42 -0.32
N LEU A 168 -0.63 -5.40 0.71
CA LEU A 168 -0.28 -4.94 2.05
C LEU A 168 0.79 -5.83 2.68
N LYS A 169 0.62 -7.16 2.63
CA LYS A 169 1.59 -8.13 3.16
C LYS A 169 2.95 -8.00 2.46
N LEU A 170 2.96 -7.91 1.13
CA LEU A 170 4.19 -7.72 0.36
C LEU A 170 4.90 -6.40 0.68
N LYS A 171 4.12 -5.34 0.97
CA LYS A 171 4.69 -4.06 1.40
C LYS A 171 5.33 -4.19 2.79
N GLU A 172 4.66 -4.83 3.73
CA GLU A 172 5.18 -5.08 5.08
C GLU A 172 6.46 -5.93 5.05
N GLU A 173 6.47 -7.04 4.31
CA GLU A 173 7.66 -7.88 4.11
C GLU A 173 8.83 -7.07 3.54
N ARG A 174 8.58 -6.21 2.56
CA ARG A 174 9.59 -5.31 1.99
C ARG A 174 10.08 -4.27 2.98
N GLU A 175 9.20 -3.74 3.83
CA GLU A 175 9.58 -2.80 4.89
C GLU A 175 10.47 -3.46 5.94
N GLU A 176 10.18 -4.72 6.33
CA GLU A 176 11.06 -5.50 7.19
C GLU A 176 12.41 -5.80 6.53
N GLU A 177 12.42 -6.26 5.27
CA GLU A 177 13.68 -6.48 4.52
C GLU A 177 14.49 -5.19 4.42
N ASN A 178 13.85 -4.04 4.21
CA ASN A 178 14.52 -2.74 4.14
C ASN A 178 15.14 -2.31 5.47
N LYS A 179 14.70 -2.80 6.63
CA LYS A 179 15.38 -2.50 7.91
C LYS A 179 16.79 -3.09 7.93
N GLN A 180 16.96 -4.29 7.36
CA GLN A 180 18.26 -4.95 7.23
C GLN A 180 19.03 -4.46 6.00
N PHE A 181 18.35 -4.36 4.85
CA PHE A 181 18.90 -3.99 3.54
C PHE A 181 18.22 -2.73 2.97
N PRO A 182 18.42 -1.57 3.60
CA PRO A 182 17.80 -0.32 3.17
C PRO A 182 18.30 0.10 1.80
N PRO A 183 17.47 0.72 0.95
CA PRO A 183 17.89 1.16 -0.36
C PRO A 183 18.98 2.25 -0.25
N CYS A 184 19.93 2.22 -1.18
CA CYS A 184 20.94 3.27 -1.29
C CYS A 184 20.29 4.62 -1.59
N ASN A 185 20.91 5.70 -1.11
CA ASN A 185 20.64 7.00 -1.71
C ASN A 185 21.19 7.00 -3.14
N SER A 186 20.55 7.73 -4.05
CA SER A 186 21.01 7.82 -5.42
C SER A 186 20.83 9.22 -5.98
N GLU A 187 21.77 9.62 -6.83
CA GLU A 187 21.77 10.86 -7.59
C GLU A 187 22.15 10.51 -9.04
N TRP A 188 21.49 11.17 -9.99
CA TRP A 188 21.63 10.89 -11.41
C TRP A 188 22.11 12.15 -12.13
N SER A 189 23.13 12.02 -12.96
CA SER A 189 23.55 13.02 -13.95
C SER A 189 23.38 12.45 -15.37
N SER A 190 23.60 13.27 -16.39
CA SER A 190 23.60 12.82 -17.79
C SER A 190 24.63 11.72 -18.07
N GLU A 191 25.72 11.67 -17.30
CA GLU A 191 26.88 10.80 -17.55
C GLU A 191 26.99 9.64 -16.57
N SER A 192 26.50 9.80 -15.34
CA SER A 192 26.74 8.85 -14.25
C SER A 192 25.58 8.77 -13.27
N LYS A 193 25.44 7.63 -12.62
CA LYS A 193 24.60 7.45 -11.44
C LYS A 193 25.51 7.29 -10.23
N ARG A 194 25.37 8.17 -9.24
CA ARG A 194 26.03 8.00 -7.95
C ARG A 194 25.08 7.30 -6.98
N VAL A 195 25.57 6.31 -6.24
CA VAL A 195 24.88 5.71 -5.11
C VAL A 195 25.72 5.83 -3.85
N TRP A 196 25.09 6.02 -2.70
CA TRP A 196 25.79 6.04 -1.41
C TRP A 196 24.91 5.63 -0.24
N CYS A 197 25.58 5.23 0.82
CA CYS A 197 25.02 4.86 2.08
C CYS A 197 25.25 5.96 3.11
N SER A 198 24.32 6.02 4.06
CA SER A 198 24.30 6.96 5.16
C SER A 198 23.53 6.33 6.32
N LYS A 199 23.62 6.96 7.50
CA LYS A 199 22.79 6.59 8.66
C LYS A 199 21.28 6.75 8.45
N ASN A 200 20.84 7.30 7.32
CA ASN A 200 19.43 7.49 7.00
C ASN A 200 19.07 7.13 5.55
N SER A 201 19.83 6.22 4.92
CA SER A 201 19.51 5.79 3.55
C SER A 201 18.17 5.06 3.51
N GLY A 202 17.37 5.37 2.50
CA GLY A 202 16.01 4.84 2.35
C GLY A 202 14.99 5.37 3.35
N GLY A 203 15.30 6.44 4.09
CA GLY A 203 14.45 6.93 5.19
C GLY A 203 14.51 6.05 6.44
N ILE A 204 15.48 5.13 6.51
CA ILE A 204 15.64 4.19 7.62
C ILE A 204 16.83 4.63 8.47
N GLN A 205 16.52 5.12 9.67
CA GLN A 205 17.50 5.62 10.63
C GLN A 205 18.22 4.47 11.34
N ARG A 206 19.55 4.50 11.30
CA ARG A 206 20.46 3.45 11.84
C ARG A 206 21.69 4.09 12.49
N ASP A 207 22.38 3.33 13.32
CA ASP A 207 23.65 3.73 13.95
C ASP A 207 24.88 3.47 13.06
N TRP A 208 24.73 2.66 12.01
CA TRP A 208 25.73 2.34 11.00
C TRP A 208 25.41 2.93 9.61
N VAL A 209 26.46 3.15 8.81
CA VAL A 209 26.35 3.69 7.44
C VAL A 209 26.23 2.54 6.43
N GLY A 210 27.24 1.66 6.41
CA GLY A 210 27.32 0.51 5.54
C GLY A 210 27.85 0.85 4.14
N VAL A 211 27.89 -0.16 3.28
CA VAL A 211 28.44 -0.06 1.92
C VAL A 211 27.40 -0.45 0.87
N PRO A 212 27.41 0.15 -0.34
CA PRO A 212 26.51 -0.24 -1.42
C PRO A 212 26.76 -1.67 -1.90
N ARG A 213 25.69 -2.45 -2.08
CA ARG A 213 25.70 -3.77 -2.74
C ARG A 213 24.53 -3.90 -3.71
N LYS A 214 24.70 -4.76 -4.71
CA LYS A 214 23.61 -5.25 -5.56
C LYS A 214 22.87 -6.33 -4.78
N MET A 215 21.56 -6.18 -4.57
CA MET A 215 20.72 -7.22 -3.98
C MET A 215 19.79 -7.78 -5.05
N TYR A 216 19.87 -9.09 -5.28
CA TYR A 216 19.00 -9.80 -6.20
C TYR A 216 17.81 -10.36 -5.45
N THR A 217 16.62 -10.18 -6.01
CA THR A 217 15.39 -10.78 -5.47
C THR A 217 14.92 -11.87 -6.42
N ALA A 218 14.63 -13.05 -5.88
CA ALA A 218 14.12 -14.17 -6.65
C ALA A 218 12.90 -13.77 -7.50
N GLY A 219 12.88 -14.18 -8.77
CA GLY A 219 11.80 -13.87 -9.71
C GLY A 219 11.86 -12.47 -10.35
N THR A 220 12.85 -11.64 -10.00
CA THR A 220 13.08 -10.36 -10.67
C THR A 220 14.28 -10.45 -11.63
N ASN A 221 14.16 -9.84 -12.81
CA ASN A 221 15.28 -9.69 -13.75
C ASN A 221 16.07 -8.43 -13.39
N GLY A 222 16.90 -8.51 -12.35
CA GLY A 222 17.77 -7.40 -11.99
C GLY A 222 18.15 -7.38 -10.51
N TYR A 223 18.75 -6.26 -10.11
CA TYR A 223 19.13 -6.01 -8.73
C TYR A 223 18.68 -4.61 -8.32
N ARG A 224 18.55 -4.41 -7.00
CA ARG A 224 18.45 -3.08 -6.40
C ARG A 224 19.72 -2.75 -5.61
N CYS A 225 20.03 -1.47 -5.47
CA CYS A 225 21.12 -1.05 -4.59
C CYS A 225 20.64 -1.04 -3.14
N VAL A 226 21.37 -1.73 -2.26
CA VAL A 226 21.13 -1.72 -0.81
C VAL A 226 22.37 -1.33 -0.04
N CYS A 227 22.18 -0.75 1.14
CA CYS A 227 23.24 -0.47 2.09
C CYS A 227 23.39 -1.63 3.07
N VAL A 228 24.61 -2.14 3.17
CA VAL A 228 24.90 -3.36 3.92
C VAL A 228 25.88 -3.06 5.04
N ARG A 229 25.56 -3.50 6.26
CA ARG A 229 26.49 -3.39 7.38
C ARG A 229 27.70 -4.27 7.11
N ASN A 230 28.89 -3.69 7.15
CA ASN A 230 30.16 -4.32 6.81
C ASN A 230 31.05 -4.61 8.03
N PHE A 231 30.46 -4.69 9.22
CA PHE A 231 31.17 -4.96 10.46
C PHE A 231 30.31 -5.71 11.47
N GLY A 232 30.97 -6.42 12.39
CA GLY A 232 30.33 -7.21 13.45
C GLY A 232 29.67 -8.50 12.95
N PRO A 233 28.88 -9.18 13.79
CA PRO A 233 28.20 -10.40 13.40
C PRO A 233 27.13 -10.17 12.31
N PRO A 234 26.81 -11.18 11.49
CA PRO A 234 25.66 -11.16 10.60
C PRO A 234 24.34 -10.98 11.36
N SER A 235 23.38 -10.26 10.79
CA SER A 235 22.12 -9.95 11.49
C SER A 235 21.26 -11.20 11.73
N GLU A 236 21.37 -12.21 10.87
CA GLU A 236 20.64 -13.48 11.02
C GLU A 236 21.24 -14.39 12.10
N GLN A 237 22.51 -14.17 12.47
CA GLN A 237 23.25 -15.02 13.41
C GLN A 237 24.08 -14.17 14.40
N PRO A 238 23.43 -13.33 15.22
CA PRO A 238 24.13 -12.39 16.10
C PRO A 238 24.98 -13.07 17.18
N ASP A 239 24.60 -14.28 17.61
CA ASP A 239 25.27 -15.04 18.66
C ASP A 239 26.26 -16.10 18.13
N SER A 240 26.39 -16.22 16.80
CA SER A 240 27.33 -17.17 16.21
C SER A 240 28.75 -16.73 16.52
N THR A 241 29.60 -17.66 16.99
CA THR A 241 31.04 -17.39 17.14
C THR A 241 31.82 -17.67 15.85
N GLU A 242 31.17 -18.23 14.83
CA GLU A 242 31.78 -18.61 13.55
C GLU A 242 31.48 -17.54 12.48
N HIS A 243 31.99 -16.32 12.67
CA HIS A 243 31.85 -15.24 11.69
C HIS A 243 33.16 -14.45 11.51
N ASN A 244 33.28 -13.79 10.35
CA ASN A 244 34.44 -12.97 10.01
C ASN A 244 34.31 -11.48 10.40
N ASP A 245 33.31 -11.12 11.22
CA ASP A 245 32.99 -9.74 11.59
C ASP A 245 32.71 -8.82 10.39
N ARG A 246 32.10 -9.36 9.34
CA ARG A 246 31.80 -8.67 8.07
C ARG A 246 30.34 -8.20 7.96
N GLY A 247 29.59 -8.22 9.07
CA GLY A 247 28.16 -7.91 9.08
C GLY A 247 27.40 -8.81 8.12
N ASP A 248 26.55 -8.23 7.28
CA ASP A 248 25.68 -8.97 6.37
C ASP A 248 26.29 -9.18 4.97
N LEU A 249 27.58 -8.83 4.76
CA LEU A 249 28.22 -8.88 3.45
C LEU A 249 28.27 -10.26 2.80
N ASP A 250 28.23 -11.32 3.61
CA ASP A 250 28.33 -12.70 3.13
C ASP A 250 26.95 -13.30 2.78
N ASN A 251 25.88 -12.49 2.78
CA ASN A 251 24.55 -12.92 2.33
C ASN A 251 24.59 -13.28 0.82
N PRO A 252 24.10 -14.47 0.42
CA PRO A 252 24.24 -14.99 -0.95
C PRO A 252 23.47 -14.20 -2.01
N MET A 253 22.55 -13.31 -1.62
CA MET A 253 21.81 -12.43 -2.55
C MET A 253 22.54 -11.11 -2.81
N LEU A 254 23.65 -10.85 -2.13
CA LEU A 254 24.44 -9.65 -2.27
C LEU A 254 25.63 -9.85 -3.20
N HIS A 255 25.86 -8.88 -4.09
CA HIS A 255 27.02 -8.84 -4.96
C HIS A 255 27.66 -7.45 -4.97
N GLU A 256 28.96 -7.43 -5.20
CA GLU A 256 29.74 -6.20 -5.33
C GLU A 256 29.53 -5.54 -6.70
N TYR A 257 29.80 -4.24 -6.77
CA TYR A 257 29.88 -3.51 -8.03
C TYR A 257 31.30 -3.62 -8.58
N GLU A 258 31.46 -4.08 -9.82
CA GLU A 258 32.76 -4.37 -10.43
C GLU A 258 33.70 -3.17 -10.47
N ASP A 259 33.17 -1.97 -10.76
CA ASP A 259 33.95 -0.73 -10.91
C ASP A 259 34.08 0.09 -9.62
N CYS A 260 33.67 -0.45 -8.47
CA CYS A 260 33.65 0.29 -7.20
C CYS A 260 34.47 -0.37 -6.10
N ASN A 261 35.05 0.45 -5.24
CA ASN A 261 35.71 -0.06 -4.05
C ASN A 261 34.66 -0.69 -3.11
N PRO A 262 34.79 -1.97 -2.74
CA PRO A 262 33.76 -2.67 -1.96
C PRO A 262 33.63 -2.17 -0.53
N LEU A 263 34.59 -1.40 -0.02
CA LEU A 263 34.60 -0.85 1.33
C LEU A 263 34.14 0.61 1.40
N PHE A 264 33.89 1.25 0.26
CA PHE A 264 33.44 2.64 0.24
C PHE A 264 31.95 2.74 0.49
N GLU A 265 31.56 3.77 1.23
CA GLU A 265 30.15 4.10 1.49
C GLU A 265 29.45 4.67 0.24
N TRP A 266 30.14 4.81 -0.89
CA TRP A 266 29.62 5.36 -2.14
C TRP A 266 30.24 4.70 -3.37
N CYS A 267 29.56 4.81 -4.51
CA CYS A 267 29.96 4.22 -5.78
C CYS A 267 29.40 5.06 -6.96
N PHE A 268 30.21 5.26 -8.01
CA PHE A 268 29.75 5.81 -9.29
C PHE A 268 29.49 4.66 -10.26
N LEU A 269 28.25 4.55 -10.70
CA LEU A 269 27.78 3.57 -11.66
C LEU A 269 27.72 4.22 -13.05
N LYS A 270 28.28 3.55 -14.04
CA LYS A 270 28.19 3.97 -15.44
C LYS A 270 26.76 3.74 -15.94
N ASN A 271 26.24 4.62 -16.80
CA ASN A 271 24.92 4.42 -17.40
C ASN A 271 24.91 3.11 -18.22
N GLY A 272 24.03 2.16 -17.86
CA GLY A 272 23.82 0.90 -18.59
C GLY A 272 24.23 -0.40 -17.89
N THR A 273 24.67 -0.37 -16.63
CA THR A 273 24.90 -1.57 -15.77
C THR A 273 23.84 -1.76 -14.69
#